data_AF-A0A0D7B4X8-F1
#
_entry.id   AF-A0A0D7B4X8-F1
#
_cell.length_a   1.000
_cell.length_b   1.000
_cell.length_c   1.000
_cell.angle_alpha   90.00
_cell.angle_beta   90.00
_cell.angle_gamma   90.00
#
_symmetry.space_group_name_H-M   'P 1'
#
loop_
_entity.id
_entity.type
_entity.pdbx_description
1 polymer ?
#
loop_
_entity_poly.entity_id
_entity_poly.type
_entity_poly.pdbx_seq_one_letter_code
_entity_poly.pdbx_strand_id
1 'polypeptide(L)'
;MLFTPFFTLALAAVSLAAPAPSPVELEDRAVTFESIRVGLTVVITSYRSNPSTNNRQNLCRILSGLSQAQKTRLQSLGFDFSRVQCPSIVTQLNAIQSGLGAAYQAYTQNQNAQTTAALCAITSQLSASQRSRIIALGINLNVQCPSITDQLNGIQAGLGAAYQAYTRNPSRQNTAALCAITTQLTAAQQTSVTALGVDLSNVQCTTIADQLNAIQSGLGAAYLAYTQNQNTQTTAALCAITSQLTAAQRSSVAALGVTLNVQCPTLADQLNAIQAGLGQAYQAYTRNPNRRNTAALCTITTQLTAAQQTSVAALNVNLGNVPCAANLDQRLDAIADGLADAYDTLAAAPTVFANQLAYCQITNGLNAQQTARLQALNLSGAANVQCTTVLLQNRLNNNFIAGFGDAYVAYQADPSAANKATLCGLTAQLNNNQRNRLRNNLNIGVTTFGCN
;
A
#
# COMPACT_ATOMS: atom_id res chain seq x y z
N MET A 1 -88.27 -71.12 -13.04
CA MET A 1 -88.61 -70.03 -13.96
C MET A 1 -88.48 -68.73 -13.17
N LEU A 2 -87.91 -67.61 -13.62
CA LEU A 2 -87.13 -67.19 -14.77
C LEU A 2 -86.55 -65.79 -14.42
N PHE A 3 -85.51 -65.38 -15.14
CA PHE A 3 -84.77 -64.10 -15.03
C PHE A 3 -85.61 -62.82 -15.31
N THR A 4 -85.07 -61.67 -14.83
CA THR A 4 -85.10 -60.21 -15.25
C THR A 4 -85.80 -59.75 -16.56
N PRO A 5 -85.87 -58.45 -17.01
CA PRO A 5 -85.36 -57.11 -16.51
C PRO A 5 -86.28 -55.85 -16.80
N PHE A 6 -85.76 -54.60 -16.58
CA PHE A 6 -85.82 -53.33 -17.40
C PHE A 6 -86.00 -52.05 -16.53
N PHE A 7 -85.15 -51.00 -16.52
CA PHE A 7 -84.63 -50.04 -17.53
C PHE A 7 -85.64 -48.98 -18.04
N THR A 8 -85.12 -47.80 -18.44
CA THR A 8 -85.72 -46.64 -19.16
C THR A 8 -86.42 -45.53 -18.33
N LEU A 9 -86.42 -44.23 -18.65
CA LEU A 9 -85.61 -43.27 -19.44
C LEU A 9 -86.49 -42.00 -19.53
N ALA A 10 -86.02 -40.82 -19.10
CA ALA A 10 -86.50 -39.48 -19.52
C ALA A 10 -85.54 -38.43 -18.92
N LEU A 11 -84.61 -37.73 -19.59
CA LEU A 11 -84.61 -37.07 -20.90
C LEU A 11 -85.92 -36.27 -21.10
N ALA A 12 -85.98 -34.95 -21.24
CA ALA A 12 -84.98 -33.93 -21.47
C ALA A 12 -85.62 -32.53 -21.28
N ALA A 13 -84.78 -31.51 -21.14
CA ALA A 13 -85.01 -30.09 -21.50
C ALA A 13 -85.87 -29.27 -20.49
N VAL A 14 -85.54 -28.06 -20.02
CA VAL A 14 -84.75 -26.93 -20.56
C VAL A 14 -84.21 -26.02 -19.42
N SER A 15 -82.88 -25.83 -19.42
CA SER A 15 -82.00 -24.68 -19.07
C SER A 15 -82.39 -23.57 -18.06
N LEU A 16 -81.45 -23.21 -17.14
CA LEU A 16 -80.52 -22.06 -17.27
C LEU A 16 -79.58 -21.90 -16.04
N ALA A 17 -78.28 -21.73 -16.34
CA ALA A 17 -77.20 -21.10 -15.56
C ALA A 17 -76.56 -21.84 -14.36
N ALA A 18 -75.45 -22.56 -14.60
CA ALA A 18 -74.15 -22.49 -13.87
C ALA A 18 -73.18 -23.60 -14.39
N PRO A 19 -71.90 -23.59 -13.97
CA PRO A 19 -70.68 -23.47 -14.78
C PRO A 19 -70.30 -24.71 -15.62
N ALA A 20 -69.38 -24.52 -16.58
CA ALA A 20 -68.79 -25.61 -17.35
C ALA A 20 -68.26 -26.73 -16.41
N PRO A 21 -68.64 -28.00 -16.63
CA PRO A 21 -68.18 -29.09 -15.80
C PRO A 21 -66.67 -29.27 -15.98
N SER A 22 -65.98 -29.45 -14.85
CA SER A 22 -64.58 -29.85 -14.78
C SER A 22 -64.31 -31.06 -15.70
N PRO A 23 -63.11 -31.17 -16.31
CA PRO A 23 -62.71 -32.40 -16.97
C PRO A 23 -62.86 -33.55 -15.96
N VAL A 24 -63.59 -34.59 -16.32
CA VAL A 24 -63.69 -35.80 -15.49
C VAL A 24 -62.29 -36.37 -15.34
N GLU A 25 -61.69 -36.19 -14.16
CA GLU A 25 -60.53 -36.95 -13.73
C GLU A 25 -60.97 -38.42 -13.58
N LEU A 26 -60.52 -39.25 -14.51
CA LEU A 26 -60.72 -40.70 -14.48
C LEU A 26 -59.73 -41.38 -13.51
N GLU A 27 -59.11 -40.63 -12.60
CA GLU A 27 -57.90 -41.04 -11.91
C GLU A 27 -58.09 -41.65 -10.51
N ASP A 28 -59.30 -41.80 -9.98
CA ASP A 28 -59.43 -42.45 -8.66
C ASP A 28 -60.68 -43.32 -8.40
N ARG A 29 -61.39 -43.76 -9.45
CA ARG A 29 -62.57 -44.63 -9.29
C ARG A 29 -62.70 -45.83 -10.24
N ALA A 30 -61.73 -46.08 -11.12
CA ALA A 30 -61.80 -47.22 -12.04
C ALA A 30 -61.16 -48.49 -11.46
N VAL A 31 -61.82 -49.12 -10.48
CA VAL A 31 -61.34 -50.36 -9.82
C VAL A 31 -61.78 -51.63 -10.59
N THR A 32 -62.54 -51.50 -11.70
CA THR A 32 -63.06 -52.65 -12.47
C THR A 32 -62.97 -52.47 -13.99
N PHE A 33 -62.76 -53.57 -14.72
CA PHE A 33 -62.60 -53.59 -16.19
C PHE A 33 -63.78 -52.95 -16.96
N GLU A 34 -65.01 -53.06 -16.45
CA GLU A 34 -66.20 -52.44 -17.06
C GLU A 34 -66.20 -50.91 -16.97
N SER A 35 -65.66 -50.34 -15.88
CA SER A 35 -65.54 -48.88 -15.74
C SER A 35 -64.55 -48.27 -16.75
N ILE A 36 -63.46 -48.99 -17.06
CA ILE A 36 -62.49 -48.62 -18.11
C ILE A 36 -63.17 -48.68 -19.49
N ARG A 37 -63.97 -49.72 -19.76
CA ARG A 37 -64.68 -49.90 -21.03
C ARG A 37 -65.70 -48.79 -21.29
N VAL A 38 -66.51 -48.44 -20.29
CA VAL A 38 -67.51 -47.36 -20.39
C VAL A 38 -66.83 -46.01 -20.58
N GLY A 39 -65.80 -45.70 -19.78
CA GLY A 39 -65.03 -44.47 -19.89
C GLY A 39 -64.34 -44.31 -21.25
N LEU A 40 -63.71 -45.38 -21.75
CA LEU A 40 -63.06 -45.37 -23.06
C LEU A 40 -64.06 -45.22 -24.21
N THR A 41 -65.24 -45.84 -24.10
CA THR A 41 -66.32 -45.72 -25.09
C THR A 41 -66.85 -44.28 -25.18
N VAL A 42 -67.05 -43.61 -24.05
CA VAL A 42 -67.48 -42.20 -23.99
C VAL A 42 -66.43 -41.27 -24.63
N VAL A 43 -65.14 -41.49 -24.34
CA VAL A 43 -64.07 -40.66 -24.89
C VAL A 43 -63.86 -40.89 -26.39
N ILE A 44 -63.93 -42.14 -26.86
CA ILE A 44 -63.89 -42.47 -28.29
C ILE A 44 -65.11 -41.88 -29.02
N THR A 45 -66.30 -41.95 -28.42
CA THR A 45 -67.53 -41.38 -29.01
C THR A 45 -67.44 -39.86 -29.11
N SER A 46 -66.93 -39.20 -28.06
CA SER A 46 -66.71 -37.75 -28.03
C SER A 46 -65.64 -37.29 -29.03
N TYR A 47 -64.59 -38.08 -29.26
CA TYR A 47 -63.60 -37.79 -30.31
C TYR A 47 -64.18 -38.00 -31.72
N ARG A 48 -64.96 -39.06 -31.94
CA ARG A 48 -65.61 -39.31 -33.24
C ARG A 48 -66.64 -38.24 -33.59
N SER A 49 -67.38 -37.73 -32.61
CA SER A 49 -68.37 -36.67 -32.82
C SER A 49 -67.75 -35.27 -32.93
N ASN A 50 -66.57 -35.05 -32.36
CA ASN A 50 -65.83 -33.79 -32.47
C ASN A 50 -64.31 -34.06 -32.46
N PRO A 51 -63.67 -34.20 -33.64
CA PRO A 51 -62.25 -34.54 -33.77
C PRO A 51 -61.33 -33.34 -33.54
N SER A 52 -61.61 -32.52 -32.52
CA SER A 52 -60.74 -31.41 -32.12
C SER A 52 -59.40 -31.91 -31.59
N THR A 53 -58.38 -31.04 -31.65
CA THR A 53 -57.05 -31.30 -31.07
C THR A 53 -57.13 -31.72 -29.59
N ASN A 54 -58.05 -31.13 -28.83
CA ASN A 54 -58.24 -31.43 -27.40
C ASN A 54 -58.85 -32.82 -27.18
N ASN A 55 -59.85 -33.21 -28.00
CA ASN A 55 -60.46 -34.53 -27.89
C ASN A 55 -59.50 -35.64 -28.36
N ARG A 56 -58.65 -35.35 -29.35
CA ARG A 56 -57.56 -36.26 -29.76
C ARG A 56 -56.54 -36.44 -28.65
N GLN A 57 -56.12 -35.35 -28.00
CA GLN A 57 -55.17 -35.39 -26.88
C GLN A 57 -55.74 -36.17 -25.69
N ASN A 58 -57.02 -35.96 -25.34
CA ASN A 58 -57.70 -36.71 -24.27
C ASN A 58 -57.79 -38.21 -24.58
N LEU A 59 -58.14 -38.59 -25.81
CA LEU A 59 -58.13 -39.99 -26.25
C LEU A 59 -56.72 -40.58 -26.15
N CYS A 60 -55.71 -39.86 -26.63
CA CYS A 60 -54.32 -40.31 -26.59
C CYS A 60 -53.76 -40.46 -25.17
N ARG A 61 -54.12 -39.56 -24.24
CA ARG A 61 -53.76 -39.64 -22.81
C ARG A 61 -54.26 -40.95 -22.18
N ILE A 62 -55.51 -41.30 -22.43
CA ILE A 62 -56.09 -42.54 -21.90
C ILE A 62 -55.41 -43.75 -22.55
N LEU A 63 -55.17 -43.73 -23.86
CA LEU A 63 -54.49 -44.82 -24.56
C LEU A 63 -53.04 -45.02 -24.09
N SER A 64 -52.32 -43.95 -23.76
CA SER A 64 -50.96 -44.04 -23.20
C SER A 64 -50.93 -44.56 -21.77
N GLY A 65 -51.99 -44.32 -20.98
CA GLY A 65 -52.12 -44.82 -19.60
C GLY A 65 -52.50 -46.31 -19.49
N LEU A 66 -52.96 -46.93 -20.58
CA LEU A 66 -53.29 -48.36 -20.60
C LEU A 66 -52.03 -49.23 -20.65
N SER A 67 -51.95 -50.22 -19.77
CA SER A 67 -50.94 -51.28 -19.82
C SER A 67 -51.11 -52.16 -21.06
N GLN A 68 -50.05 -52.90 -21.43
CA GLN A 68 -50.11 -53.79 -22.59
C GLN A 68 -51.20 -54.86 -22.45
N ALA A 69 -51.40 -55.41 -21.23
CA ALA A 69 -52.45 -56.37 -20.95
C ALA A 69 -53.86 -55.77 -21.13
N GLN A 70 -54.06 -54.51 -20.73
CA GLN A 70 -55.32 -53.80 -20.93
C GLN A 70 -55.59 -53.52 -22.41
N LYS A 71 -54.55 -53.13 -23.18
CA LYS A 71 -54.65 -52.93 -24.63
C LYS A 71 -55.04 -54.21 -25.37
N THR A 72 -54.38 -55.34 -25.09
CA THR A 72 -54.73 -56.64 -25.69
C THR A 72 -56.17 -57.04 -25.39
N ARG A 73 -56.63 -56.79 -24.16
CA ARG A 73 -58.00 -57.12 -23.75
C ARG A 73 -59.05 -56.21 -24.40
N LEU A 74 -58.74 -54.94 -24.62
CA LEU A 74 -59.62 -54.03 -25.37
C LEU A 74 -59.63 -54.36 -26.88
N GLN A 75 -58.50 -54.79 -27.46
CA GLN A 75 -58.47 -55.29 -28.84
C GLN A 75 -59.37 -56.51 -29.03
N SER A 76 -59.40 -57.44 -28.06
CA SER A 76 -60.32 -58.58 -28.09
C SER A 76 -61.81 -58.20 -27.98
N LEU A 77 -62.11 -56.97 -27.58
CA LEU A 77 -63.47 -56.40 -27.55
C LEU A 77 -63.81 -55.60 -28.82
N GLY A 78 -62.97 -55.65 -29.85
CA GLY A 78 -63.20 -54.98 -31.13
C GLY A 78 -62.68 -53.54 -31.21
N PHE A 79 -61.91 -53.06 -30.23
CA PHE A 79 -61.24 -51.76 -30.33
C PHE A 79 -59.99 -51.86 -31.20
N ASP A 80 -60.03 -51.19 -32.37
CA ASP A 80 -58.88 -51.07 -33.27
C ASP A 80 -58.05 -49.82 -32.94
N PHE A 81 -56.95 -50.01 -32.20
CA PHE A 81 -56.01 -48.94 -31.84
C PHE A 81 -55.09 -48.53 -32.99
N SER A 82 -54.99 -49.30 -34.08
CA SER A 82 -54.11 -48.97 -35.21
C SER A 82 -54.56 -47.72 -35.97
N ARG A 83 -55.85 -47.37 -35.86
CA ARG A 83 -56.46 -46.18 -36.47
C ARG A 83 -56.28 -44.91 -35.67
N VAL A 84 -55.74 -44.98 -34.44
CA VAL A 84 -55.52 -43.82 -33.58
C VAL A 84 -54.02 -43.53 -33.54
N GLN A 85 -53.57 -42.64 -34.41
CA GLN A 85 -52.19 -42.13 -34.37
C GLN A 85 -52.05 -41.11 -33.24
N CYS A 86 -51.50 -41.55 -32.11
CA CYS A 86 -51.14 -40.67 -31.02
C CYS A 86 -49.73 -40.12 -31.23
N PRO A 87 -49.52 -38.79 -31.07
CA PRO A 87 -48.17 -38.25 -31.08
C PRO A 87 -47.35 -38.92 -29.98
N SER A 88 -46.06 -39.20 -30.24
CA SER A 88 -45.18 -39.78 -29.21
C SER A 88 -45.04 -38.82 -28.02
N ILE A 89 -44.64 -39.33 -26.85
CA ILE A 89 -44.34 -38.49 -25.68
C ILE A 89 -43.35 -37.37 -26.04
N VAL A 90 -42.38 -37.65 -26.91
CA VAL A 90 -41.41 -36.67 -27.43
C VAL A 90 -42.12 -35.55 -28.19
N THR A 91 -43.03 -35.89 -29.11
CA THR A 91 -43.81 -34.90 -29.87
C THR A 91 -44.76 -34.10 -28.96
N GLN A 92 -45.37 -34.75 -27.97
CA GLN A 92 -46.27 -34.08 -27.02
C GLN A 92 -45.52 -33.10 -26.12
N LEU A 93 -44.34 -33.48 -25.60
CA LEU A 93 -43.49 -32.60 -24.80
C LEU A 93 -42.93 -31.44 -25.62
N ASN A 94 -42.50 -31.67 -26.86
CA ASN A 94 -42.03 -30.61 -27.75
C ASN A 94 -43.12 -29.58 -28.10
N ALA A 95 -44.40 -29.97 -28.05
CA ALA A 95 -45.54 -29.06 -28.22
C ALA A 95 -45.87 -28.22 -26.97
N ILE A 96 -45.27 -28.56 -25.81
CA ILE A 96 -45.35 -27.76 -24.58
C ILE A 96 -44.21 -26.75 -24.54
N GLN A 97 -42.99 -27.22 -24.83
CA GLN A 97 -41.78 -26.41 -24.92
C GLN A 97 -40.84 -27.08 -25.92
N SER A 98 -40.36 -26.31 -26.90
CA SER A 98 -39.41 -26.83 -27.89
C SER A 98 -38.18 -27.44 -27.21
N GLY A 99 -37.76 -28.62 -27.65
CA GLY A 99 -36.61 -29.34 -27.10
C GLY A 99 -36.89 -30.17 -25.84
N LEU A 100 -38.04 -30.01 -25.17
CA LEU A 100 -38.37 -30.75 -23.95
C LEU A 100 -38.46 -32.27 -24.18
N GLY A 101 -39.03 -32.68 -25.31
CA GLY A 101 -39.17 -34.10 -25.65
C GLY A 101 -37.82 -34.78 -25.86
N ALA A 102 -36.89 -34.10 -26.53
CA ALA A 102 -35.54 -34.61 -26.76
C ALA A 102 -34.72 -34.67 -25.46
N ALA A 103 -34.80 -33.63 -24.62
CA ALA A 103 -34.10 -33.60 -23.33
C ALA A 103 -34.65 -34.66 -22.35
N TYR A 104 -35.97 -34.84 -22.31
CA TYR A 104 -36.60 -35.89 -21.51
C TYR A 104 -36.18 -37.29 -21.98
N GLN A 105 -36.18 -37.54 -23.29
CA GLN A 105 -35.75 -38.82 -23.84
C GLN A 105 -34.28 -39.12 -23.51
N ALA A 106 -33.38 -38.15 -23.70
CA ALA A 106 -31.96 -38.29 -23.37
C ALA A 106 -31.74 -38.60 -21.87
N TYR A 107 -32.46 -37.91 -20.98
CA TYR A 107 -32.41 -38.17 -19.54
C TYR A 107 -32.88 -39.59 -19.19
N THR A 108 -34.02 -40.03 -19.74
CA THR A 108 -34.53 -41.39 -19.47
C THR A 108 -33.64 -42.51 -20.03
N GLN A 109 -32.88 -42.24 -21.10
CA GLN A 109 -31.98 -43.22 -21.72
C GLN A 109 -30.64 -43.32 -21.00
N ASN A 110 -30.10 -42.22 -20.47
CA ASN A 110 -28.81 -42.20 -19.78
C ASN A 110 -28.80 -41.09 -18.74
N GLN A 111 -29.07 -41.42 -17.47
CA GLN A 111 -29.10 -40.44 -16.37
C GLN A 111 -27.67 -40.10 -15.93
N ASN A 112 -27.19 -38.93 -16.34
CA ASN A 112 -25.88 -38.39 -15.94
C ASN A 112 -25.93 -36.87 -15.81
N ALA A 113 -24.82 -36.24 -15.42
CA ALA A 113 -24.77 -34.80 -15.19
C ALA A 113 -25.18 -33.96 -16.42
N GLN A 114 -24.78 -34.37 -17.63
CA GLN A 114 -25.07 -33.65 -18.87
C GLN A 114 -26.55 -33.76 -19.26
N THR A 115 -27.13 -34.96 -19.21
CA THR A 115 -28.54 -35.17 -19.55
C THR A 115 -29.49 -34.59 -18.50
N THR A 116 -29.07 -34.60 -17.22
CA THR A 116 -29.77 -33.92 -16.12
C THR A 116 -29.75 -32.40 -16.29
N ALA A 117 -28.58 -31.81 -16.61
CA ALA A 117 -28.45 -30.38 -16.84
C ALA A 117 -29.28 -29.91 -18.05
N ALA A 118 -29.26 -30.67 -19.16
CA ALA A 118 -30.04 -30.37 -20.35
C ALA A 118 -31.56 -30.38 -20.07
N LEU A 119 -32.05 -31.35 -19.30
CA LEU A 119 -33.45 -31.40 -18.89
C LEU A 119 -33.79 -30.25 -17.93
N CYS A 120 -32.92 -29.94 -16.98
CA CYS A 120 -33.10 -28.85 -16.02
C CYS A 120 -33.10 -27.44 -16.62
N ALA A 121 -32.29 -27.19 -17.65
CA ALA A 121 -32.29 -25.92 -18.38
C ALA A 121 -33.66 -25.62 -19.00
N ILE A 122 -34.35 -26.66 -19.49
CA ILE A 122 -35.69 -26.51 -20.08
C ILE A 122 -36.76 -26.45 -19.00
N THR A 123 -36.71 -27.34 -18.00
CA THR A 123 -37.76 -27.43 -16.96
C THR A 123 -37.81 -26.22 -16.04
N SER A 124 -36.65 -25.59 -15.76
CA SER A 124 -36.58 -24.37 -14.96
C SER A 124 -37.30 -23.17 -15.59
N GLN A 125 -37.40 -23.13 -16.92
CA GLN A 125 -38.04 -22.05 -17.68
C GLN A 125 -39.54 -22.27 -17.94
N LEU A 126 -40.09 -23.41 -17.53
CA LEU A 126 -41.51 -23.71 -17.77
C LEU A 126 -42.42 -22.86 -16.87
N SER A 127 -43.39 -22.19 -17.50
CA SER A 127 -44.50 -21.51 -16.83
C SER A 127 -45.37 -22.51 -16.03
N ALA A 128 -46.13 -22.00 -15.06
CA ALA A 128 -47.08 -22.80 -14.30
C ALA A 128 -48.09 -23.54 -15.20
N SER A 129 -48.56 -22.89 -16.28
CA SER A 129 -49.44 -23.50 -17.28
C SER A 129 -48.77 -24.63 -18.06
N GLN A 130 -47.49 -24.48 -18.41
CA GLN A 130 -46.75 -25.55 -19.11
C GLN A 130 -46.50 -26.75 -18.18
N ARG A 131 -46.16 -26.50 -16.92
CA ARG A 131 -45.98 -27.56 -15.90
C ARG A 131 -47.28 -28.33 -15.66
N SER A 132 -48.41 -27.62 -15.56
CA SER A 132 -49.73 -28.24 -15.45
C SER A 132 -50.06 -29.11 -16.68
N ARG A 133 -49.71 -28.66 -17.89
CA ARG A 133 -49.87 -29.46 -19.12
C ARG A 133 -49.02 -30.73 -19.11
N ILE A 134 -47.82 -30.72 -18.54
CA ILE A 134 -46.95 -31.90 -18.44
C ILE A 134 -47.52 -32.92 -17.44
N ILE A 135 -47.98 -32.44 -16.28
CA ILE A 135 -48.64 -33.28 -15.28
C ILE A 135 -49.90 -33.93 -15.87
N ALA A 136 -50.67 -33.18 -16.67
CA ALA A 136 -51.84 -33.69 -17.38
C ALA A 136 -51.50 -34.76 -18.44
N LEU A 137 -50.23 -34.90 -18.86
CA LEU A 137 -49.77 -36.02 -19.70
C LEU A 137 -49.36 -37.26 -18.87
N GLY A 138 -49.48 -37.23 -17.55
CA GLY A 138 -49.04 -38.31 -16.65
C GLY A 138 -47.52 -38.39 -16.49
N ILE A 139 -46.77 -37.36 -16.89
CA ILE A 139 -45.30 -37.34 -16.83
C ILE A 139 -44.88 -36.60 -15.55
N ASN A 140 -44.27 -37.33 -14.61
CA ASN A 140 -43.70 -36.73 -13.41
C ASN A 140 -42.21 -36.41 -13.63
N LEU A 141 -41.90 -35.13 -13.87
CA LEU A 141 -40.53 -34.64 -13.98
C LEU A 141 -39.96 -34.35 -12.58
N ASN A 142 -39.71 -35.40 -11.79
CA ASN A 142 -39.08 -35.26 -10.47
C ASN A 142 -37.54 -35.16 -10.59
N VAL A 143 -37.07 -34.19 -11.38
CA VAL A 143 -35.64 -33.92 -11.54
C VAL A 143 -35.26 -32.84 -10.54
N GLN A 144 -34.39 -33.18 -9.59
CA GLN A 144 -33.80 -32.19 -8.68
C GLN A 144 -32.81 -31.35 -9.46
N CYS A 145 -33.26 -30.20 -9.94
CA CYS A 145 -32.40 -29.25 -10.60
C CYS A 145 -31.57 -28.49 -9.57
N PRO A 146 -30.23 -28.56 -9.63
CA PRO A 146 -29.38 -27.78 -8.75
C PRO A 146 -29.71 -26.30 -8.97
N SER A 147 -29.89 -25.55 -7.89
CA SER A 147 -30.11 -24.10 -8.01
C SER A 147 -28.88 -23.44 -8.63
N ILE A 148 -29.01 -22.23 -9.19
CA ILE A 148 -27.85 -21.45 -9.65
C ILE A 148 -26.81 -21.29 -8.54
N THR A 149 -27.26 -21.20 -7.28
CA THR A 149 -26.41 -21.20 -6.08
C THR A 149 -25.61 -22.49 -5.95
N ASP A 150 -26.24 -23.66 -6.12
CA ASP A 150 -25.56 -24.96 -6.03
C ASP A 150 -24.60 -25.18 -7.20
N GLN A 151 -24.99 -24.76 -8.41
CA GLN A 151 -24.14 -24.83 -9.60
C GLN A 151 -22.88 -23.98 -9.45
N LEU A 152 -23.02 -22.75 -8.96
CA LEU A 152 -21.89 -21.86 -8.68
C LEU A 152 -21.00 -22.39 -7.54
N ASN A 153 -21.60 -22.93 -6.46
CA ASN A 153 -20.85 -23.57 -5.38
C ASN A 153 -20.07 -24.81 -5.84
N GLY A 154 -20.53 -25.50 -6.88
CA GLY A 154 -19.81 -26.59 -7.54
C GLY A 154 -18.60 -26.14 -8.36
N ILE A 155 -18.56 -24.88 -8.81
CA ILE A 155 -17.39 -24.31 -9.50
C ILE A 155 -16.32 -23.91 -8.50
N GLN A 156 -16.73 -23.19 -7.45
CA GLN A 156 -15.87 -22.74 -6.36
C GLN A 156 -16.71 -22.65 -5.09
N ALA A 157 -16.24 -23.25 -4.00
CA ALA A 157 -16.96 -23.27 -2.75
C ALA A 157 -17.30 -21.83 -2.29
N GLY A 158 -18.57 -21.60 -1.95
CA GLY A 158 -19.06 -20.30 -1.48
C GLY A 158 -19.41 -19.28 -2.57
N LEU A 159 -19.08 -19.54 -3.86
CA LEU A 159 -19.38 -18.63 -4.95
C LEU A 159 -20.89 -18.38 -5.13
N GLY A 160 -21.70 -19.43 -5.03
CA GLY A 160 -23.15 -19.31 -5.16
C GLY A 160 -23.77 -18.47 -4.05
N ALA A 161 -23.32 -18.67 -2.81
CA ALA A 161 -23.78 -17.91 -1.66
C ALA A 161 -23.39 -16.43 -1.78
N ALA A 162 -22.16 -16.13 -2.19
CA ALA A 162 -21.67 -14.76 -2.37
C ALA A 162 -22.38 -14.05 -3.53
N TYR A 163 -22.58 -14.73 -4.67
CA TYR A 163 -23.32 -14.20 -5.81
C TYR A 163 -24.78 -13.90 -5.47
N GLN A 164 -25.43 -14.79 -4.73
CA GLN A 164 -26.81 -14.59 -4.26
C GLN A 164 -26.93 -13.43 -3.27
N ALA A 165 -25.95 -13.24 -2.38
CA ALA A 165 -25.93 -12.10 -1.47
C ALA A 165 -25.74 -10.76 -2.21
N TYR A 166 -24.83 -10.73 -3.18
CA TYR A 166 -24.58 -9.55 -4.03
C TYR A 166 -25.80 -9.15 -4.85
N THR A 167 -26.42 -10.11 -5.56
CA THR A 167 -27.61 -9.84 -6.39
C THR A 167 -28.81 -9.37 -5.57
N ARG A 168 -28.95 -9.85 -4.32
CA ARG A 168 -30.00 -9.38 -3.40
C ARG A 168 -29.72 -7.98 -2.84
N ASN A 169 -28.46 -7.67 -2.55
CA ASN A 169 -28.06 -6.39 -1.97
C ASN A 169 -26.61 -6.03 -2.39
N PRO A 170 -26.42 -5.14 -3.37
CA PRO A 170 -25.10 -4.71 -3.85
C PRO A 170 -24.34 -3.78 -2.86
N SER A 171 -24.18 -4.21 -1.61
CA SER A 171 -23.43 -3.46 -0.60
C SER A 171 -21.91 -3.62 -0.79
N ARG A 172 -21.12 -2.74 -0.16
CA ARG A 172 -19.64 -2.88 -0.13
C ARG A 172 -19.20 -4.24 0.39
N GLN A 173 -19.84 -4.74 1.44
CA GLN A 173 -19.48 -6.03 2.06
C GLN A 173 -19.80 -7.22 1.14
N ASN A 174 -20.97 -7.21 0.49
CA ASN A 174 -21.36 -8.27 -0.43
C ASN A 174 -20.53 -8.25 -1.72
N THR A 175 -20.17 -7.05 -2.20
CA THR A 175 -19.25 -6.87 -3.34
C THR A 175 -17.86 -7.40 -3.00
N ALA A 176 -17.31 -7.06 -1.83
CA ALA A 176 -16.00 -7.56 -1.39
C ALA A 176 -15.98 -9.09 -1.20
N ALA A 177 -17.03 -9.67 -0.63
CA ALA A 177 -17.15 -11.12 -0.47
C ALA A 177 -17.21 -11.85 -1.81
N LEU A 178 -17.97 -11.33 -2.79
CA LEU A 178 -17.99 -11.88 -4.14
C LEU A 178 -16.61 -11.74 -4.81
N CYS A 179 -15.99 -10.56 -4.72
CA CYS A 179 -14.68 -10.29 -5.32
C CYS A 179 -13.53 -11.13 -4.75
N ALA A 180 -13.53 -11.43 -3.45
CA ALA A 180 -12.53 -12.29 -2.82
C ALA A 180 -12.53 -13.72 -3.41
N ILE A 181 -13.71 -14.20 -3.84
CA ILE A 181 -13.85 -15.51 -4.47
C ILE A 181 -13.55 -15.43 -5.97
N THR A 182 -14.07 -14.42 -6.67
CA THR A 182 -13.92 -14.33 -8.13
C THR A 182 -12.49 -14.06 -8.57
N THR A 183 -11.69 -13.35 -7.77
CA THR A 183 -10.26 -13.10 -8.02
C THR A 183 -9.40 -14.37 -7.94
N GLN A 184 -9.91 -15.44 -7.33
CA GLN A 184 -9.23 -16.74 -7.21
C GLN A 184 -9.68 -17.76 -8.26
N LEU A 185 -10.67 -17.44 -9.10
CA LEU A 185 -11.14 -18.36 -10.14
C LEU A 185 -10.08 -18.53 -11.23
N THR A 186 -9.79 -19.79 -11.56
CA THR A 186 -9.00 -20.13 -12.76
C THR A 186 -9.75 -19.75 -14.04
N ALA A 187 -9.04 -19.63 -15.18
CA ALA A 187 -9.66 -19.35 -16.48
C ALA A 187 -10.74 -20.38 -16.87
N ALA A 188 -10.53 -21.66 -16.52
CA ALA A 188 -11.51 -22.72 -16.75
C ALA A 188 -12.77 -22.52 -15.89
N GLN A 189 -12.61 -22.15 -14.63
CA GLN A 189 -13.74 -21.85 -13.75
C GLN A 189 -14.50 -20.58 -14.19
N GLN A 190 -13.80 -19.54 -14.63
CA GLN A 190 -14.42 -18.33 -15.19
C GLN A 190 -15.27 -18.67 -16.43
N THR A 191 -14.76 -19.52 -17.31
CA THR A 191 -15.52 -20.01 -18.48
C THR A 191 -16.79 -20.75 -18.06
N SER A 192 -16.71 -21.60 -17.03
CA SER A 192 -17.87 -22.30 -16.47
C SER A 192 -18.90 -21.35 -15.85
N VAL A 193 -18.49 -20.26 -15.19
CA VAL A 193 -19.43 -19.25 -14.65
C VAL A 193 -20.16 -18.53 -15.79
N THR A 194 -19.44 -18.09 -16.82
CA THR A 194 -20.04 -17.45 -18.00
C THR A 194 -21.01 -18.40 -18.73
N ALA A 195 -20.69 -19.69 -18.81
CA ALA A 195 -21.55 -20.71 -19.40
C ALA A 195 -22.87 -20.91 -18.63
N LEU A 196 -22.92 -20.56 -17.34
CA LEU A 196 -24.15 -20.53 -16.54
C LEU A 196 -24.98 -19.24 -16.75
N GLY A 197 -24.54 -18.33 -17.63
CA GLY A 197 -25.21 -17.06 -17.90
C GLY A 197 -25.01 -16.01 -16.80
N VAL A 198 -24.02 -16.21 -15.93
CA VAL A 198 -23.67 -15.28 -14.85
C VAL A 198 -22.56 -14.35 -15.34
N ASP A 199 -22.89 -13.07 -15.52
CA ASP A 199 -21.92 -12.05 -15.92
C ASP A 199 -21.33 -11.34 -14.69
N LEU A 200 -20.07 -11.64 -14.38
CA LEU A 200 -19.32 -11.02 -13.30
C LEU A 200 -18.52 -9.79 -13.75
N SER A 201 -18.53 -9.44 -15.04
CA SER A 201 -17.73 -8.34 -15.58
C SER A 201 -18.18 -6.95 -15.07
N ASN A 202 -19.44 -6.83 -14.66
CA ASN A 202 -19.99 -5.62 -14.06
C ASN A 202 -19.63 -5.46 -12.57
N VAL A 203 -19.02 -6.47 -11.94
CA VAL A 203 -18.59 -6.39 -10.54
C VAL A 203 -17.21 -5.70 -10.48
N GLN A 204 -17.19 -4.42 -10.12
CA GLN A 204 -15.93 -3.71 -9.91
C GLN A 204 -15.23 -4.22 -8.63
N CYS A 205 -14.31 -5.16 -8.82
CA CYS A 205 -13.44 -5.63 -7.76
C CYS A 205 -12.29 -4.65 -7.55
N THR A 206 -12.48 -3.70 -6.62
CA THR A 206 -11.40 -2.84 -6.14
C THR A 206 -10.31 -3.72 -5.54
N THR A 207 -9.08 -3.63 -6.05
CA THR A 207 -7.93 -4.36 -5.49
C THR A 207 -7.56 -3.79 -4.12
N ILE A 208 -6.77 -4.52 -3.33
CA ILE A 208 -6.16 -3.96 -2.10
C ILE A 208 -5.39 -2.67 -2.42
N ALA A 209 -4.74 -2.59 -3.59
CA ALA A 209 -4.06 -1.37 -4.01
C ALA A 209 -5.03 -0.20 -4.24
N ASP A 210 -6.19 -0.44 -4.86
CA ASP A 210 -7.21 0.60 -5.06
C ASP A 210 -7.82 1.05 -3.73
N GLN A 211 -8.09 0.11 -2.83
CA GLN A 211 -8.61 0.40 -1.50
C GLN A 211 -7.60 1.20 -0.65
N LEU A 212 -6.32 0.88 -0.75
CA LEU A 212 -5.25 1.64 -0.10
C LEU A 212 -5.08 3.04 -0.72
N ASN A 213 -5.14 3.16 -2.04
CA ASN A 213 -5.09 4.45 -2.73
C ASN A 213 -6.26 5.38 -2.37
N ALA A 214 -7.43 4.81 -2.05
CA ALA A 214 -8.58 5.57 -1.56
C ALA A 214 -8.38 6.11 -0.13
N ILE A 215 -7.53 5.49 0.68
CA ILE A 215 -7.17 5.97 2.03
C ILE A 215 -6.15 7.11 1.91
N GLN A 216 -5.14 6.93 1.09
CA GLN A 216 -4.10 7.92 0.81
C GLN A 216 -3.55 7.69 -0.58
N SER A 217 -3.52 8.75 -1.40
CA SER A 217 -3.00 8.67 -2.76
C SER A 217 -1.58 8.08 -2.79
N GLY A 218 -1.37 7.09 -3.66
CA GLY A 218 -0.09 6.41 -3.83
C GLY A 218 0.21 5.29 -2.83
N LEU A 219 -0.60 5.11 -1.77
CA LEU A 219 -0.36 4.08 -0.76
C LEU A 219 -0.45 2.66 -1.33
N GLY A 220 -1.40 2.40 -2.24
CA GLY A 220 -1.56 1.10 -2.88
C GLY A 220 -0.38 0.72 -3.74
N ALA A 221 0.14 1.69 -4.52
CA ALA A 221 1.31 1.47 -5.36
C ALA A 221 2.59 1.24 -4.53
N ALA A 222 2.80 2.03 -3.48
CA ALA A 222 3.95 1.86 -2.58
C ALA A 222 3.90 0.55 -1.80
N TYR A 223 2.71 0.13 -1.35
CA TYR A 223 2.51 -1.16 -0.69
C TYR A 223 2.81 -2.33 -1.62
N LEU A 224 2.32 -2.28 -2.86
CA LEU A 224 2.58 -3.33 -3.84
C LEU A 224 4.09 -3.45 -4.14
N ALA A 225 4.75 -2.32 -4.39
CA ALA A 225 6.19 -2.29 -4.64
C ALA A 225 7.02 -2.86 -3.47
N TYR A 226 6.65 -2.52 -2.23
CA TYR A 226 7.29 -3.07 -1.03
C TYR A 226 7.09 -4.58 -0.90
N THR A 227 5.86 -5.09 -1.07
CA THR A 227 5.59 -6.53 -0.96
C THR A 227 6.25 -7.36 -2.05
N GLN A 228 6.45 -6.79 -3.25
CA GLN A 228 7.08 -7.47 -4.38
C GLN A 228 8.61 -7.48 -4.29
N ASN A 229 9.23 -6.42 -3.78
CA ASN A 229 10.69 -6.30 -3.70
C ASN A 229 11.08 -5.43 -2.50
N GLN A 230 11.30 -6.06 -1.35
CA GLN A 230 11.71 -5.37 -0.12
C GLN A 230 13.17 -4.92 -0.22
N ASN A 231 13.38 -3.63 -0.44
CA ASN A 231 14.70 -3.01 -0.47
C ASN A 231 14.64 -1.58 0.07
N THR A 232 15.78 -0.89 0.12
CA THR A 232 15.90 0.45 0.70
C THR A 232 14.96 1.48 0.04
N GLN A 233 14.79 1.39 -1.28
CA GLN A 233 13.97 2.34 -2.05
C GLN A 233 12.47 2.09 -1.85
N THR A 234 12.02 0.84 -1.92
CA THR A 234 10.61 0.47 -1.72
C THR A 234 10.18 0.66 -0.27
N THR A 235 11.08 0.42 0.68
CA THR A 235 10.88 0.69 2.11
C THR A 235 10.74 2.20 2.36
N ALA A 236 11.64 3.03 1.79
CA ALA A 236 11.58 4.48 1.94
C ALA A 236 10.30 5.08 1.32
N ALA A 237 9.90 4.60 0.13
CA ALA A 237 8.68 5.04 -0.53
C ALA A 237 7.43 4.72 0.30
N LEU A 238 7.33 3.51 0.85
CA LEU A 238 6.21 3.15 1.72
C LEU A 238 6.22 3.98 3.01
N CYS A 239 7.39 4.20 3.63
CA CYS A 239 7.53 5.00 4.85
C CYS A 239 7.20 6.48 4.68
N ALA A 240 7.53 7.08 3.55
CA ALA A 240 7.20 8.48 3.25
C ALA A 240 5.67 8.70 3.27
N ILE A 241 4.91 7.72 2.79
CA ILE A 241 3.44 7.79 2.77
C ILE A 241 2.86 7.43 4.15
N THR A 242 3.34 6.35 4.78
CA THR A 242 2.77 5.87 6.05
C THR A 242 3.03 6.82 7.22
N SER A 243 4.15 7.56 7.20
CA SER A 243 4.46 8.59 8.20
C SER A 243 3.51 9.79 8.17
N GLN A 244 2.83 10.03 7.05
CA GLN A 244 1.85 11.11 6.87
C GLN A 244 0.41 10.68 7.17
N LEU A 245 0.15 9.38 7.41
CA LEU A 245 -1.20 8.89 7.70
C LEU A 245 -1.68 9.39 9.08
N THR A 246 -2.88 9.95 9.09
CA THR A 246 -3.62 10.26 10.32
C THR A 246 -4.01 8.99 11.07
N ALA A 247 -4.37 9.13 12.35
CA ALA A 247 -4.86 7.99 13.15
C ALA A 247 -6.06 7.28 12.51
N ALA A 248 -7.01 8.04 11.97
CA ALA A 248 -8.20 7.50 11.29
C ALA A 248 -7.85 6.72 10.00
N GLN A 249 -6.89 7.22 9.22
CA GLN A 249 -6.40 6.52 8.04
C GLN A 249 -5.67 5.23 8.41
N ARG A 250 -4.84 5.24 9.47
CA ARG A 250 -4.17 4.01 9.96
C ARG A 250 -5.17 2.96 10.43
N SER A 251 -6.23 3.37 11.14
CA SER A 251 -7.33 2.48 11.51
C SER A 251 -8.03 1.91 10.27
N SER A 252 -8.21 2.71 9.22
CA SER A 252 -8.79 2.27 7.94
C SER A 252 -7.91 1.23 7.23
N VAL A 253 -6.58 1.39 7.26
CA VAL A 253 -5.65 0.40 6.70
C VAL A 253 -5.69 -0.92 7.48
N ALA A 254 -5.70 -0.84 8.82
CA ALA A 254 -5.81 -2.03 9.67
C ALA A 254 -7.15 -2.78 9.45
N ALA A 255 -8.24 -2.04 9.19
CA ALA A 255 -9.54 -2.63 8.86
C ALA A 255 -9.56 -3.38 7.52
N LEU A 256 -8.61 -3.09 6.61
CA LEU A 256 -8.39 -3.86 5.38
C LEU A 256 -7.54 -5.13 5.61
N GLY A 257 -7.13 -5.42 6.85
CA GLY A 257 -6.26 -6.56 7.17
C GLY A 257 -4.80 -6.37 6.74
N VAL A 258 -4.42 -5.15 6.33
CA VAL A 258 -3.06 -4.83 5.89
C VAL A 258 -2.22 -4.41 7.10
N THR A 259 -1.23 -5.22 7.45
CA THR A 259 -0.27 -4.88 8.52
C THR A 259 0.95 -4.20 7.91
N LEU A 260 1.04 -2.88 8.08
CA LEU A 260 2.21 -2.10 7.68
C LEU A 260 3.30 -2.20 8.76
N ASN A 261 3.94 -3.37 8.90
CA ASN A 261 5.05 -3.55 9.83
C ASN A 261 6.38 -3.07 9.21
N VAL A 262 6.41 -1.81 8.78
CA VAL A 262 7.62 -1.20 8.24
C VAL A 262 8.27 -0.41 9.35
N GLN A 263 9.45 -0.84 9.80
CA GLN A 263 10.31 -0.01 10.64
C GLN A 263 10.83 1.14 9.79
N CYS A 264 10.14 2.27 9.88
CA CYS A 264 10.55 3.44 9.14
C CYS A 264 11.86 3.98 9.74
N PRO A 265 12.94 4.04 8.96
CA PRO A 265 14.19 4.58 9.45
C PRO A 265 13.91 6.02 9.89
N THR A 266 14.26 6.32 11.14
CA THR A 266 14.15 7.67 11.68
C THR A 266 15.07 8.59 10.89
N LEU A 267 14.89 9.91 11.00
CA LEU A 267 15.85 10.86 10.41
C LEU A 267 17.29 10.57 10.86
N ALA A 268 17.46 10.09 12.10
CA ALA A 268 18.77 9.65 12.59
C ALA A 268 19.28 8.41 11.84
N ASP A 269 18.44 7.41 11.59
CA ASP A 269 18.83 6.21 10.83
C ASP A 269 19.16 6.53 9.38
N GLN A 270 18.37 7.42 8.75
CA GLN A 270 18.60 7.89 7.38
C GLN A 270 19.93 8.65 7.26
N LEU A 271 20.24 9.53 8.21
CA LEU A 271 21.51 10.24 8.27
C LEU A 271 22.69 9.29 8.54
N ASN A 272 22.51 8.28 9.39
CA ASN A 272 23.53 7.27 9.66
C ASN A 272 23.85 6.37 8.46
N ALA A 273 22.88 6.15 7.58
CA ALA A 273 23.11 5.45 6.32
C ALA A 273 23.97 6.26 5.33
N ILE A 274 23.97 7.59 5.44
CA ILE A 274 24.83 8.46 4.64
C ILE A 274 26.25 8.46 5.18
N GLN A 275 26.41 8.63 6.50
CA GLN A 275 27.68 8.58 7.19
C GLN A 275 27.46 8.10 8.62
N ALA A 276 28.21 7.08 9.04
CA ALA A 276 28.08 6.51 10.38
C ALA A 276 28.24 7.59 11.46
N GLY A 277 27.27 7.66 12.39
CA GLY A 277 27.29 8.61 13.51
C GLY A 277 26.63 9.96 13.22
N LEU A 278 26.32 10.30 11.96
CA LEU A 278 25.75 11.59 11.57
C LEU A 278 24.37 11.81 12.21
N GLY A 279 23.54 10.76 12.27
CA GLY A 279 22.19 10.84 12.81
C GLY A 279 22.18 11.16 14.30
N GLN A 280 23.03 10.48 15.10
CA GLN A 280 23.12 10.76 16.53
C GLN A 280 23.68 12.17 16.79
N ALA A 281 24.70 12.59 16.03
CA ALA A 281 25.31 13.91 16.20
C ALA A 281 24.33 15.04 15.83
N TYR A 282 23.58 14.88 14.74
CA TYR A 282 22.56 15.85 14.32
C TYR A 282 21.40 15.95 15.32
N GLN A 283 20.94 14.81 15.85
CA GLN A 283 19.88 14.78 16.85
C GLN A 283 20.33 15.40 18.18
N ALA A 284 21.59 15.21 18.59
CA ALA A 284 22.16 15.83 19.78
C ALA A 284 22.27 17.36 19.64
N TYR A 285 22.73 17.84 18.49
CA TYR A 285 22.82 19.28 18.18
C TYR A 285 21.46 19.97 18.16
N THR A 286 20.48 19.41 17.45
CA THR A 286 19.12 19.98 17.36
C THR A 286 18.40 20.00 18.71
N ARG A 287 18.61 19.01 19.57
CA ARG A 287 18.05 19.00 20.93
C ARG A 287 18.73 20.01 21.87
N ASN A 288 20.04 20.20 21.74
CA ASN A 288 20.80 21.11 22.60
C ASN A 288 22.05 21.61 21.85
N PRO A 289 21.99 22.79 21.22
CA PRO A 289 23.07 23.34 20.40
C PRO A 289 24.17 23.98 21.27
N ASN A 290 24.76 23.17 22.15
CA ASN A 290 25.93 23.56 22.95
C ASN A 290 27.24 23.24 22.19
N ARG A 291 28.37 23.74 22.71
CA ARG A 291 29.71 23.55 22.12
C ARG A 291 30.05 22.09 21.82
N ARG A 292 29.75 21.16 22.73
CA ARG A 292 30.07 19.73 22.60
C ARG A 292 29.27 19.08 21.47
N ASN A 293 27.97 19.34 21.41
CA ASN A 293 27.09 18.77 20.39
C ASN A 293 27.34 19.38 19.01
N THR A 294 27.70 20.67 18.97
CA THR A 294 28.14 21.36 17.75
C THR A 294 29.44 20.76 17.21
N ALA A 295 30.48 20.59 18.05
CA ALA A 295 31.76 20.01 17.64
C ALA A 295 31.65 18.55 17.16
N ALA A 296 30.81 17.74 17.81
CA ALA A 296 30.55 16.36 17.42
C ALA A 296 29.89 16.28 16.03
N LEU A 297 28.89 17.13 15.76
CA LEU A 297 28.27 17.23 14.44
C LEU A 297 29.28 17.70 13.39
N CYS A 298 30.04 18.76 13.70
CA CYS A 298 30.97 19.35 12.75
C CYS A 298 32.09 18.40 12.30
N THR A 299 32.64 17.60 13.21
CA THR A 299 33.66 16.57 12.88
C THR A 299 33.19 15.61 11.80
N ILE A 300 31.92 15.20 11.85
CA ILE A 300 31.33 14.28 10.88
C ILE A 300 31.02 15.01 9.57
N THR A 301 30.46 16.23 9.66
CA THR A 301 30.12 17.01 8.45
C THR A 301 31.33 17.35 7.58
N THR A 302 32.50 17.59 8.17
CA THR A 302 33.74 17.90 7.44
C THR A 302 34.31 16.71 6.65
N GLN A 303 33.84 15.50 6.93
CA GLN A 303 34.29 14.27 6.27
C GLN A 303 33.32 13.80 5.17
N LEU A 304 32.19 14.51 4.98
CA LEU A 304 31.20 14.17 3.95
C LEU A 304 31.73 14.53 2.55
N THR A 305 31.66 13.57 1.64
CA THR A 305 31.87 13.79 0.21
C THR A 305 30.76 14.66 -0.39
N ALA A 306 31.00 15.26 -1.56
CA ALA A 306 29.98 16.06 -2.26
C ALA A 306 28.68 15.28 -2.55
N ALA A 307 28.80 13.99 -2.88
CA ALA A 307 27.64 13.11 -3.07
C ALA A 307 26.85 12.91 -1.77
N GLN A 308 27.55 12.69 -0.65
CA GLN A 308 26.91 12.57 0.67
C GLN A 308 26.27 13.89 1.11
N GLN A 309 26.89 15.04 0.86
CA GLN A 309 26.31 16.36 1.16
C GLN A 309 24.99 16.57 0.39
N THR A 310 24.94 16.15 -0.87
CA THR A 310 23.72 16.19 -1.70
C THR A 310 22.64 15.27 -1.11
N SER A 311 22.99 14.08 -0.66
CA SER A 311 22.07 13.15 0.00
C SER A 311 21.52 13.69 1.32
N VAL A 312 22.32 14.44 2.10
CA VAL A 312 21.84 15.08 3.34
C VAL A 312 20.85 16.21 3.03
N ALA A 313 21.15 17.04 2.03
CA ALA A 313 20.26 18.12 1.60
C ALA A 313 18.92 17.58 1.08
N ALA A 314 18.91 16.42 0.39
CA ALA A 314 17.70 15.74 -0.05
C ALA A 314 16.79 15.27 1.11
N LEU A 315 17.33 15.14 2.33
CA LEU A 315 16.56 14.87 3.56
C LEU A 315 16.05 16.16 4.25
N ASN A 316 16.13 17.32 3.59
CA ASN A 316 15.81 18.64 4.14
C ASN A 316 16.62 19.01 5.41
N VAL A 317 17.82 18.43 5.56
CA VAL A 317 18.75 18.77 6.63
C VAL A 317 19.78 19.78 6.09
N ASN A 318 19.71 21.01 6.57
CA ASN A 318 20.68 22.05 6.20
C ASN A 318 21.84 22.08 7.20
N LEU A 319 22.95 21.45 6.85
CA LEU A 319 24.20 21.49 7.63
C LEU A 319 24.99 22.79 7.42
N GLY A 320 24.69 23.59 6.40
CA GLY A 320 25.41 24.83 6.07
C GLY A 320 25.23 25.96 7.08
N ASN A 321 24.21 25.87 7.94
CA ASN A 321 23.97 26.82 9.03
C ASN A 321 24.57 26.36 10.37
N VAL A 322 25.14 25.15 10.43
CA VAL A 322 25.86 24.70 11.63
C VAL A 322 27.19 25.45 11.62
N PRO A 323 27.56 26.18 12.68
CA PRO A 323 28.82 26.93 12.75
C PRO A 323 29.99 25.96 12.91
N CYS A 324 30.29 25.24 11.84
CA CYS A 324 31.36 24.27 11.75
C CYS A 324 32.65 24.94 11.33
N ALA A 325 33.23 25.68 12.27
CA ALA A 325 34.66 25.90 12.30
C ALA A 325 35.20 25.12 13.50
N ALA A 326 36.30 24.40 13.29
CA ALA A 326 37.37 24.30 14.29
C ALA A 326 38.67 24.56 13.53
N ASN A 327 38.74 25.75 12.92
CA ASN A 327 39.98 26.31 12.41
C ASN A 327 40.90 26.62 13.60
N LEU A 328 42.17 26.85 13.30
CA LEU A 328 43.23 27.16 14.24
C LEU A 328 42.79 28.17 15.34
N ASP A 329 41.97 29.14 14.97
CA ASP A 329 41.40 30.21 15.79
C ASP A 329 40.74 29.68 17.07
N GLN A 330 39.89 28.66 16.99
CA GLN A 330 39.24 28.11 18.19
C GLN A 330 40.22 27.38 19.13
N ARG A 331 41.29 26.79 18.57
CA ARG A 331 42.35 26.16 19.37
C ARG A 331 43.22 27.23 20.05
N LEU A 332 43.39 28.38 19.40
CA LEU A 332 44.09 29.55 19.94
C LEU A 332 43.27 30.25 21.02
N ASP A 333 41.99 30.53 20.78
CA ASP A 333 41.13 31.19 21.77
C ASP A 333 40.83 30.30 22.99
N ALA A 334 40.89 28.98 22.84
CA ALA A 334 40.83 28.06 23.98
C ALA A 334 42.11 28.10 24.86
N ILE A 335 43.22 28.65 24.35
CA ILE A 335 44.45 28.88 25.11
C ILE A 335 44.36 30.23 25.83
N ALA A 336 43.96 31.30 25.14
CA ALA A 336 43.66 32.61 25.72
C ALA A 336 42.73 33.41 24.81
N ASP A 337 41.79 34.14 25.40
CA ASP A 337 40.86 34.98 24.64
C ASP A 337 41.61 36.03 23.79
N GLY A 338 41.27 36.11 22.50
CA GLY A 338 41.86 37.05 21.55
C GLY A 338 43.21 36.61 20.97
N LEU A 339 43.67 35.39 21.28
CA LEU A 339 44.91 34.85 20.72
C LEU A 339 44.77 34.52 19.22
N ALA A 340 43.59 34.15 18.76
CA ALA A 340 43.32 33.92 17.35
C ALA A 340 43.54 35.19 16.51
N ASP A 341 42.82 36.26 16.84
CA ASP A 341 42.91 37.55 16.15
C ASP A 341 44.34 38.11 16.12
N ALA A 342 45.06 37.98 17.24
CA ALA A 342 46.44 38.42 17.34
C ALA A 342 47.39 37.58 16.47
N TYR A 343 47.16 36.27 16.37
CA TYR A 343 47.94 35.39 15.50
C TYR A 343 47.67 35.65 14.02
N ASP A 344 46.41 35.82 13.61
CA ASP A 344 46.07 36.06 12.20
C ASP A 344 46.60 37.40 11.71
N THR A 345 46.50 38.43 12.54
CA THR A 345 47.06 39.75 12.27
C THR A 345 48.59 39.70 12.15
N LEU A 346 49.26 38.89 12.97
CA LEU A 346 50.69 38.63 12.88
C LEU A 346 51.05 37.85 11.61
N ALA A 347 50.34 36.77 11.30
CA ALA A 347 50.60 35.92 10.14
C ALA A 347 50.43 36.68 8.81
N ALA A 348 49.47 37.60 8.74
CA ALA A 348 49.25 38.45 7.57
C ALA A 348 50.36 39.48 7.34
N ALA A 349 50.97 40.00 8.42
CA ALA A 349 52.02 41.01 8.34
C ALA A 349 53.07 40.84 9.46
N PRO A 350 53.99 39.86 9.33
CA PRO A 350 54.87 39.43 10.42
C PRO A 350 55.96 40.44 10.78
N THR A 351 56.22 41.44 9.94
CA THR A 351 57.22 42.49 10.16
C THR A 351 56.65 43.74 10.84
N VAL A 352 55.33 43.83 11.00
CA VAL A 352 54.67 44.99 11.62
C VAL A 352 54.79 44.90 13.14
N PHE A 353 55.47 45.87 13.76
CA PHE A 353 55.73 45.88 15.20
C PHE A 353 54.46 45.81 16.06
N ALA A 354 53.39 46.52 15.66
CA ALA A 354 52.11 46.48 16.37
C ALA A 354 51.50 45.07 16.42
N ASN A 355 51.66 44.29 15.35
CA ASN A 355 51.12 42.94 15.24
C ASN A 355 51.95 41.96 16.08
N GLN A 356 53.28 42.10 16.04
CA GLN A 356 54.19 41.37 16.94
C GLN A 356 53.88 41.68 18.41
N LEU A 357 53.65 42.95 18.74
CA LEU A 357 53.37 43.40 20.11
C LEU A 357 52.06 42.81 20.65
N ALA A 358 50.98 42.85 19.86
CA ALA A 358 49.69 42.29 20.26
C ALA A 358 49.79 40.79 20.60
N TYR A 359 50.44 40.02 19.73
CA TYR A 359 50.69 38.59 19.97
C TYR A 359 51.57 38.36 21.21
N CYS A 360 52.64 39.14 21.38
CA CYS A 360 53.56 38.99 22.50
C CYS A 360 52.99 39.39 23.86
N GLN A 361 52.07 40.36 23.90
CA GLN A 361 51.37 40.73 25.14
C GLN A 361 50.47 39.60 25.65
N ILE A 362 49.73 38.93 24.75
CA ILE A 362 48.87 37.80 25.10
C ILE A 362 49.72 36.61 25.53
N THR A 363 50.74 36.25 24.75
CA THR A 363 51.58 35.07 25.03
C THR A 363 52.41 35.21 26.31
N ASN A 364 52.81 36.42 26.69
CA ASN A 364 53.52 36.68 27.96
C ASN A 364 52.63 36.50 29.20
N GLY A 365 51.31 36.53 29.05
CA GLY A 365 50.34 36.29 30.12
C GLY A 365 49.97 34.82 30.32
N LEU A 366 50.45 33.90 29.46
CA LEU A 366 50.09 32.49 29.52
C LEU A 366 50.77 31.76 30.67
N ASN A 367 50.03 30.86 31.32
CA ASN A 367 50.61 29.93 32.28
C ASN A 367 51.34 28.77 31.58
N ALA A 368 52.09 27.97 32.34
CA ALA A 368 52.89 26.86 31.80
C ALA A 368 52.09 25.86 30.96
N GLN A 369 50.84 25.56 31.35
CA GLN A 369 49.99 24.63 30.62
C GLN A 369 49.48 25.23 29.30
N GLN A 370 49.09 26.49 29.31
CA GLN A 370 48.69 27.23 28.11
C GLN A 370 49.86 27.38 27.13
N THR A 371 51.06 27.69 27.63
CA THR A 371 52.29 27.78 26.82
C THR A 371 52.62 26.45 26.15
N ALA A 372 52.55 25.33 26.87
CA ALA A 372 52.78 24.01 26.30
C ALA A 372 51.75 23.66 25.21
N ARG A 373 50.48 24.00 25.42
CA ARG A 373 49.42 23.83 24.42
C ARG A 373 49.66 24.66 23.16
N LEU A 374 50.13 25.91 23.31
CA LEU A 374 50.45 26.80 22.21
C LEU A 374 51.64 26.28 21.39
N GLN A 375 52.71 25.85 22.06
CA GLN A 375 53.90 25.29 21.39
C GLN A 375 53.56 24.03 20.59
N ALA A 376 52.64 23.18 21.08
CA ALA A 376 52.17 22.00 20.37
C ALA A 376 51.40 22.31 19.06
N LEU A 377 50.98 23.56 18.85
CA LEU A 377 50.30 23.97 17.61
C LEU A 377 51.27 24.24 16.45
N ASN A 378 52.59 24.35 16.71
CA ASN A 378 53.65 24.55 15.71
C ASN A 378 53.34 25.67 14.69
N LEU A 379 53.11 26.89 15.20
CA LEU A 379 52.65 28.02 14.40
C LEU A 379 53.78 28.66 13.58
N SER A 380 53.80 28.44 12.27
CA SER A 380 54.84 28.96 11.37
C SER A 380 54.86 30.50 11.29
N GLY A 381 53.71 31.16 11.41
CA GLY A 381 53.60 32.63 11.37
C GLY A 381 54.27 33.35 12.55
N ALA A 382 54.53 32.65 13.65
CA ALA A 382 55.17 33.20 14.86
C ALA A 382 56.63 32.74 15.04
N ALA A 383 57.17 31.92 14.13
CA ALA A 383 58.44 31.23 14.32
C ALA A 383 59.65 32.16 14.56
N ASN A 384 59.60 33.39 14.05
CA ASN A 384 60.69 34.37 14.16
C ASN A 384 60.41 35.50 15.17
N VAL A 385 59.28 35.47 15.89
CA VAL A 385 58.92 36.54 16.82
C VAL A 385 59.63 36.36 18.15
N GLN A 386 60.50 37.31 18.50
CA GLN A 386 61.21 37.34 19.77
C GLN A 386 60.44 38.17 20.81
N CYS A 387 59.46 37.57 21.47
CA CYS A 387 58.56 38.32 22.35
C CYS A 387 59.23 39.08 23.49
N THR A 388 60.34 38.57 24.04
CA THR A 388 61.13 39.29 25.04
C THR A 388 61.68 40.61 24.50
N THR A 389 62.20 40.60 23.26
CA THR A 389 62.76 41.78 22.58
C THR A 389 61.66 42.79 22.24
N VAL A 390 60.53 42.32 21.69
CA VAL A 390 59.37 43.16 21.33
C VAL A 390 58.78 43.88 22.56
N LEU A 391 58.62 43.15 23.67
CA LEU A 391 58.11 43.73 24.92
C LEU A 391 59.10 44.72 25.56
N LEU A 392 60.41 44.44 25.47
CA LEU A 392 61.44 45.37 25.93
C LEU A 392 61.45 46.65 25.08
N GLN A 393 61.42 46.53 23.75
CA GLN A 393 61.33 47.65 22.82
C GLN A 393 60.12 48.53 23.12
N ASN A 394 58.94 47.93 23.30
CA ASN A 394 57.72 48.65 23.66
C ASN A 394 57.84 49.36 25.02
N ARG A 395 58.43 48.69 26.02
CA ARG A 395 58.65 49.29 27.35
C ARG A 395 59.58 50.49 27.26
N LEU A 396 60.65 50.39 26.47
CA LEU A 396 61.63 51.45 26.27
C LEU A 396 61.02 52.67 25.56
N ASN A 397 60.26 52.44 24.49
CA ASN A 397 59.57 53.49 23.74
C ASN A 397 58.50 54.23 24.58
N ASN A 398 57.78 53.53 25.47
CA ASN A 398 56.71 54.14 26.27
C ASN A 398 57.17 54.81 27.57
N ASN A 399 58.24 54.31 28.21
CA ASN A 399 58.63 54.77 29.54
C ASN A 399 59.77 55.79 29.57
N PHE A 400 60.43 56.03 28.43
CA PHE A 400 61.63 56.86 28.35
C PHE A 400 61.46 57.97 27.30
N ILE A 401 61.76 57.69 26.05
CA ILE A 401 61.53 58.62 24.93
C ILE A 401 61.14 57.81 23.70
N ALA A 402 60.26 58.37 22.87
CA ALA A 402 59.82 57.74 21.63
C ALA A 402 61.04 57.43 20.74
N GLY A 403 61.07 56.22 20.16
CA GLY A 403 62.18 55.74 19.33
C GLY A 403 63.39 55.21 20.11
N PHE A 404 63.44 55.32 21.44
CA PHE A 404 64.57 54.81 22.23
C PHE A 404 64.71 53.28 22.15
N GLY A 405 63.58 52.57 22.27
CA GLY A 405 63.54 51.13 22.13
C GLY A 405 63.96 50.68 20.73
N ASP A 406 63.54 51.42 19.70
CA ASP A 406 63.89 51.12 18.31
C ASP A 406 65.39 51.27 18.08
N ALA A 407 65.98 52.39 18.54
CA ALA A 407 67.42 52.63 18.46
C ALA A 407 68.23 51.61 19.28
N TYR A 408 67.72 51.21 20.45
CA TYR A 408 68.36 50.22 21.30
C TYR A 408 68.38 48.84 20.64
N VAL A 409 67.25 48.37 20.11
CA VAL A 409 67.16 47.07 19.42
C VAL A 409 67.99 47.09 18.13
N ALA A 410 67.97 48.18 17.37
CA ALA A 410 68.80 48.34 16.18
C ALA A 410 70.30 48.24 16.52
N TYR A 411 70.76 48.90 17.59
CA TYR A 411 72.14 48.79 18.07
C TYR A 411 72.48 47.39 18.58
N GLN A 412 71.55 46.69 19.25
CA GLN A 412 71.79 45.30 19.68
C GLN A 412 71.90 44.33 18.50
N ALA A 413 71.12 44.55 17.44
CA ALA A 413 71.18 43.73 16.23
C ALA A 413 72.43 44.04 15.38
N ASP A 414 72.80 45.32 15.28
CA ASP A 414 73.97 45.80 14.55
C ASP A 414 74.63 46.99 15.30
N PRO A 415 75.73 46.74 16.04
CA PRO A 415 76.47 47.78 16.78
C PRO A 415 77.28 48.75 15.91
N SER A 416 76.78 49.13 14.75
CA SER A 416 77.45 50.07 13.83
C SER A 416 77.54 51.49 14.40
N ALA A 417 78.48 52.28 13.86
CA ALA A 417 78.67 53.67 14.29
C ALA A 417 77.40 54.52 14.14
N ALA A 418 76.58 54.25 13.10
CA ALA A 418 75.32 54.95 12.86
C ALA A 418 74.24 54.60 13.90
N ASN A 419 74.06 53.32 14.21
CA ASN A 419 73.10 52.87 15.24
C ASN A 419 73.53 53.35 16.62
N LYS A 420 74.84 53.29 16.92
CA LYS A 420 75.40 53.85 18.15
C LYS A 420 75.16 55.36 18.25
N ALA A 421 75.41 56.13 17.20
CA ALA A 421 75.19 57.59 17.20
C ALA A 421 73.71 57.93 17.45
N THR A 422 72.79 57.19 16.82
CA THR A 422 71.34 57.36 17.00
C THR A 422 70.92 57.06 18.45
N LEU A 423 71.39 55.95 19.02
CA LEU A 423 71.12 55.58 20.41
C LEU A 423 71.72 56.60 21.40
N CYS A 424 72.94 57.10 21.13
CA CYS A 424 73.58 58.13 21.97
C CYS A 424 72.83 59.47 21.91
N GLY A 425 72.35 59.88 20.73
CA GLY A 425 71.55 61.09 20.57
C GLY A 425 70.24 61.06 21.36
N LEU A 426 69.57 59.90 21.43
CA LEU A 426 68.38 59.71 22.26
C LEU A 426 68.72 59.57 23.76
N THR A 427 69.85 58.93 24.08
CA THR A 427 70.34 58.80 25.47
C THR A 427 70.66 60.16 26.09
N ALA A 428 71.21 61.10 25.31
CA ALA A 428 71.50 62.47 25.76
C ALA A 428 70.24 63.26 26.17
N GLN A 429 69.07 62.89 25.64
CA GLN A 429 67.79 63.52 25.94
C GLN A 429 67.13 62.96 27.22
N LEU A 430 67.65 61.86 27.77
CA LEU A 430 67.11 61.27 28.99
C LEU A 430 67.53 62.04 30.23
N ASN A 431 66.58 62.33 31.11
CA ASN A 431 66.89 62.91 32.42
C ASN A 431 67.52 61.87 33.38
N ASN A 432 68.06 62.34 34.51
CA ASN A 432 68.73 61.46 35.49
C ASN A 432 67.81 60.35 36.03
N ASN A 433 66.52 60.62 36.21
CA ASN A 433 65.56 59.63 36.71
C ASN A 433 65.33 58.52 35.68
N GLN A 434 65.21 58.87 34.40
CA GLN A 434 65.12 57.93 33.28
C GLN A 434 66.40 57.08 33.17
N ARG A 435 67.59 57.71 33.25
CA ARG A 435 68.87 56.99 33.22
C ARG A 435 69.01 56.01 34.39
N ASN A 436 68.60 56.40 35.60
CA ASN A 436 68.59 55.54 36.76
C ASN A 436 67.59 54.38 36.64
N ARG A 437 66.40 54.62 36.06
CA ARG A 437 65.40 53.57 35.80
C ARG A 437 65.88 52.55 34.75
N LEU A 438 66.59 52.99 33.69
CA LEU A 438 67.20 52.06 32.73
C LEU A 438 68.20 51.13 33.41
N ARG A 439 69.10 51.69 34.23
CA ARG A 439 70.10 50.92 34.94
C ARG A 439 69.49 49.99 35.99
N ASN A 440 68.60 50.51 36.84
CA ASN A 440 68.12 49.77 38.01
C ASN A 440 67.00 48.78 37.69
N ASN A 441 66.16 49.07 36.68
CA ASN A 441 64.97 48.24 36.40
C ASN A 441 65.16 47.34 35.18
N LEU A 442 66.05 47.71 34.26
CA LEU A 442 66.27 46.96 33.01
C LEU A 442 67.73 46.49 32.85
N ASN A 443 68.62 46.81 33.81
CA ASN A 443 70.06 46.53 33.74
C ASN A 443 70.73 47.09 32.48
N ILE A 444 70.20 48.19 31.94
CA ILE A 444 70.73 48.87 30.76
C ILE A 444 71.53 50.08 31.23
N GLY A 445 72.85 49.96 31.23
CA GLY A 445 73.74 51.08 31.55
C GLY A 445 73.91 52.02 30.35
N VAL A 446 73.65 53.31 30.53
CA VAL A 446 73.91 54.31 29.48
C VAL A 446 75.41 54.54 29.22
N THR A 447 76.25 54.25 30.21
CA THR A 447 77.72 54.26 30.09
C THR A 447 78.25 53.09 29.27
N THR A 448 77.53 51.97 29.24
CA THR A 448 77.91 50.75 28.49
C THR A 448 77.83 50.92 26.97
N PHE A 449 77.13 51.94 26.48
CA PHE A 449 77.07 52.26 25.05
C PHE A 449 78.31 53.03 24.57
N GLY A 450 79.14 53.56 25.48
CA GLY A 450 80.28 54.41 25.15
C GLY A 450 79.85 55.69 24.43
N CYS A 451 78.73 56.27 24.86
CA CYS A 451 78.28 57.61 24.48
C CYS A 451 79.06 58.61 25.34
N ASN A 452 79.94 59.41 24.73
CA ASN A 452 80.66 60.48 25.42
C ASN A 452 79.74 61.66 25.72
#